data_AF-A0A7W6RZP7-F1
#
_entry.id   AF-A0A7W6RZP7-F1
#
_cell.length_a   1.000
_cell.length_b   1.000
_cell.length_c   1.000
_cell.angle_alpha   90.00
_cell.angle_beta   90.00
_cell.angle_gamma   90.00
#
_symmetry.space_group_name_H-M   'P 1'
#
loop_
_entity.id
_entity.type
_entity.pdbx_description
1 polymer ?
#
loop_
_entity_poly.entity_id
_entity_poly.type
_entity_poly.pdbx_seq_one_letter_code
_entity_poly.pdbx_strand_id
1 'polypeptide(L)'
;MPTPDTMILDEARRQMTVCVVCKYCNGYCDVFRAADRRPALSDADLLFLANLCHHCRNCWYACQYRPPHAFAVALPAALARVRVLSWRRFVGLRPSPGGLAGLALAATLLVPLLAVLLVPAETLFATHRGPGAFHAVIPRDAMVWGAALAILGPVGWVAVAMVRFWRAIGADTSGPQVAAAVPLALRDIVTLRNLSGGGAGCNDRDDAASGARRRAHHLVLWGFLLTVAATLAAAGAHHLLGMRAPYPWISAPVLLGTTGGVALLAGVAALAWIKHRADPAPEAPETRTAEWTLLAVLGAAAASGLALLVLRETAAMGMLLALHLGTVLAFFVTLPFGKMMHAPFRALALLRAAIDRQETARPHARPQDP
;
A
#
# COMPACT_ATOMS: atom_id res chain seq x y z
N MET A 1 18.77 -12.89 26.16
CA MET A 1 18.50 -13.41 24.80
C MET A 1 18.08 -12.24 23.92
N PRO A 2 18.53 -12.15 22.66
CA PRO A 2 18.10 -11.09 21.75
C PRO A 2 16.58 -11.13 21.56
N THR A 3 15.96 -9.95 21.40
CA THR A 3 14.52 -9.86 21.10
C THR A 3 14.28 -10.28 19.64
N PRO A 4 13.06 -10.73 19.28
CA PRO A 4 12.73 -11.06 17.90
C PRO A 4 13.04 -9.92 16.90
N ASP A 5 12.84 -8.68 17.32
CA ASP A 5 13.12 -7.49 16.49
C ASP A 5 14.62 -7.32 16.23
N THR A 6 15.47 -7.52 17.26
CA THR A 6 16.93 -7.48 17.08
C THR A 6 17.42 -8.59 16.16
N MET A 7 16.88 -9.81 16.27
CA MET A 7 17.24 -10.92 15.37
C MET A 7 16.92 -10.60 13.90
N ILE A 8 15.78 -9.95 13.62
CA ILE A 8 15.40 -9.55 12.25
C ILE A 8 16.38 -8.51 11.69
N LEU A 9 16.77 -7.53 12.49
CA LEU A 9 17.69 -6.48 12.08
C LEU A 9 19.12 -7.02 11.91
N ASP A 10 19.59 -7.86 12.82
CA ASP A 10 20.92 -8.49 12.75
C ASP A 10 21.05 -9.41 11.53
N GLU A 11 20.00 -10.18 11.22
CA GLU A 11 19.93 -11.00 10.02
C GLU A 11 20.00 -10.16 8.74
N ALA A 12 19.22 -9.08 8.66
CA ALA A 12 19.24 -8.18 7.52
C ALA A 12 20.60 -7.47 7.40
N ARG A 13 21.23 -7.09 8.52
CA ARG A 13 22.56 -6.50 8.56
C ARG A 13 23.59 -7.48 7.99
N ARG A 14 23.63 -8.72 8.48
CA ARG A 14 24.55 -9.76 8.00
C ARG A 14 24.49 -9.91 6.48
N GLN A 15 23.28 -10.07 5.94
CA GLN A 15 23.10 -10.24 4.50
C GLN A 15 23.44 -8.98 3.71
N MET A 16 23.08 -7.80 4.22
CA MET A 16 23.42 -6.53 3.56
C MET A 16 24.93 -6.27 3.58
N THR A 17 25.64 -6.65 4.65
CA THR A 17 27.12 -6.59 4.72
C THR A 17 27.76 -7.38 3.57
N VAL A 18 27.28 -8.61 3.31
CA VAL A 18 27.76 -9.39 2.15
C VAL A 18 27.49 -8.64 0.83
N CYS A 19 26.32 -8.01 0.70
CA CYS A 19 25.93 -7.29 -0.51
C CYS A 19 26.79 -6.04 -0.76
N VAL A 20 27.05 -5.22 0.27
CA VAL A 20 27.84 -3.98 0.13
C VAL A 20 29.34 -4.24 -0.07
N VAL A 21 29.83 -5.39 0.38
CA VAL A 21 31.22 -5.84 0.10
C VAL A 21 31.32 -6.39 -1.31
N CYS A 22 30.38 -7.25 -1.73
CA CYS A 22 30.40 -7.90 -3.04
C CYS A 22 30.11 -6.94 -4.21
N LYS A 23 29.22 -5.95 -4.01
CA LYS A 23 28.83 -4.90 -4.98
C LYS A 23 28.30 -5.36 -6.34
N TYR A 24 28.19 -6.66 -6.60
CA TYR A 24 27.69 -7.22 -7.86
C TYR A 24 26.30 -6.67 -8.24
N CYS A 25 25.44 -6.43 -7.25
CA CYS A 25 24.06 -5.97 -7.47
C CYS A 25 23.91 -4.44 -7.58
N ASN A 26 24.99 -3.64 -7.52
CA ASN A 26 24.89 -2.17 -7.44
C ASN A 26 24.22 -1.52 -8.66
N GLY A 27 24.22 -2.20 -9.82
CA GLY A 27 23.53 -1.75 -11.03
C GLY A 27 22.03 -2.11 -11.10
N TYR A 28 21.51 -2.95 -10.21
CA TYR A 28 20.18 -3.55 -10.36
C TYR A 28 19.04 -2.67 -9.84
N CYS A 29 19.21 -2.02 -8.69
CA CYS A 29 18.17 -1.15 -8.15
C CYS A 29 18.72 -0.12 -7.16
N ASP A 30 17.89 0.87 -6.84
CA ASP A 30 18.26 1.98 -5.95
C ASP A 30 18.65 1.55 -4.53
N VAL A 31 18.25 0.35 -4.07
CA VAL A 31 18.62 -0.15 -2.73
C VAL A 31 20.13 -0.25 -2.59
N PHE A 32 20.82 -0.87 -3.55
CA PHE A 32 22.25 -1.10 -3.46
C PHE A 32 23.04 0.20 -3.61
N ARG A 33 22.61 1.08 -4.52
CA ARG A 33 23.17 2.44 -4.64
C ARG A 33 23.02 3.26 -3.35
N ALA A 34 21.91 3.09 -2.64
CA ALA A 34 21.69 3.77 -1.38
C ALA A 34 22.46 3.12 -0.22
N ALA A 35 22.68 1.81 -0.28
CA ALA A 35 23.47 1.05 0.70
C ALA A 35 24.97 1.34 0.62
N ASP A 36 25.51 1.60 -0.58
CA ASP A 36 26.92 2.02 -0.76
C ASP A 36 27.29 3.26 0.07
N ARG A 37 26.31 4.11 0.36
CA ARG A 37 26.49 5.35 1.15
C ARG A 37 26.35 5.13 2.66
N ARG A 38 26.11 3.89 3.08
CA ARG A 38 25.72 3.52 4.44
C ARG A 38 26.55 2.33 4.94
N PRO A 39 27.88 2.48 5.04
CA PRO A 39 28.77 1.37 5.41
C PRO A 39 28.50 0.84 6.82
N ALA A 40 27.96 1.69 7.72
CA ALA A 40 27.63 1.30 9.08
C ALA A 40 26.42 0.36 9.19
N LEU A 41 25.50 0.38 8.21
CA LEU A 41 24.27 -0.42 8.20
C LEU A 41 23.53 -0.37 9.56
N SER A 42 23.34 0.85 10.06
CA SER A 42 22.60 1.09 11.31
C SER A 42 21.17 0.57 11.20
N ASP A 43 20.47 0.43 12.34
CA ASP A 43 19.04 0.08 12.34
C ASP A 43 18.23 1.03 11.44
N ALA A 44 18.51 2.34 11.50
CA ALA A 44 17.87 3.34 10.67
C ALA A 44 18.12 3.11 9.17
N ASP A 45 19.36 2.76 8.80
CA ASP A 45 19.72 2.43 7.43
C ASP A 45 18.95 1.20 6.94
N LEU A 46 18.85 0.16 7.75
CA LEU A 46 18.11 -1.06 7.39
C LEU A 46 16.61 -0.79 7.24
N LEU A 47 16.01 0.02 8.13
CA LEU A 47 14.62 0.45 8.03
C LEU A 47 14.36 1.23 6.73
N PHE A 48 15.28 2.14 6.38
CA PHE A 48 15.24 2.89 5.13
C PHE A 48 15.36 1.97 3.90
N LEU A 49 16.42 1.15 3.83
CA LEU A 49 16.70 0.26 2.70
C LEU A 49 15.58 -0.77 2.49
N ALA A 50 15.01 -1.29 3.58
CA ALA A 50 13.89 -2.23 3.54
C ALA A 50 12.63 -1.62 2.90
N ASN A 51 12.36 -0.34 3.15
CA ASN A 51 11.20 0.37 2.57
C ASN A 51 11.49 0.95 1.18
N LEU A 52 12.77 1.19 0.84
CA LEU A 52 13.22 1.49 -0.52
C LEU A 52 13.17 0.25 -1.43
N CYS A 53 13.29 -0.96 -0.86
CA CYS A 53 13.22 -2.20 -1.64
C CYS A 53 11.83 -2.44 -2.24
N HIS A 54 11.77 -2.74 -3.54
CA HIS A 54 10.52 -3.08 -4.25
C HIS A 54 10.29 -4.58 -4.45
N HIS A 55 11.14 -5.41 -3.83
CA HIS A 55 11.06 -6.86 -3.93
C HIS A 55 11.03 -7.32 -5.40
N CYS A 56 11.91 -6.74 -6.23
CA CYS A 56 12.05 -7.12 -7.64
C CYS A 56 12.67 -8.50 -7.83
N ARG A 57 13.39 -9.01 -6.82
CA ARG A 57 14.05 -10.32 -6.78
C ARG A 57 15.23 -10.47 -7.75
N ASN A 58 15.56 -9.46 -8.55
CA ASN A 58 16.70 -9.56 -9.47
C ASN A 58 18.01 -9.89 -8.74
N CYS A 59 18.23 -9.32 -7.55
CA CYS A 59 19.40 -9.66 -6.73
C CYS A 59 19.41 -11.11 -6.25
N TRP A 60 18.26 -11.76 -6.07
CA TRP A 60 18.19 -13.18 -5.68
C TRP A 60 18.63 -14.10 -6.82
N TYR A 61 18.18 -13.82 -8.04
CA TYR A 61 18.54 -14.62 -9.22
C TYR A 61 19.99 -14.39 -9.66
N ALA A 62 20.54 -13.21 -9.36
CA ALA A 62 21.93 -12.86 -9.63
C ALA A 62 22.93 -13.31 -8.53
N CYS A 63 22.46 -13.74 -7.35
CA CYS A 63 23.34 -13.95 -6.21
C CYS A 63 24.05 -15.31 -6.25
N GLN A 64 25.38 -15.29 -6.32
CA GLN A 64 26.23 -16.47 -6.14
C GLN A 64 26.23 -17.05 -4.70
N TYR A 65 25.81 -16.24 -3.72
CA TYR A 65 25.79 -16.61 -2.31
C TYR A 65 24.40 -17.03 -1.79
N ARG A 66 23.42 -17.21 -2.69
CA ARG A 66 22.11 -17.75 -2.32
C ARG A 66 22.24 -19.22 -1.87
N PRO A 67 21.29 -19.77 -1.09
CA PRO A 67 21.28 -21.19 -0.76
C PRO A 67 21.45 -22.07 -2.01
N PRO A 68 22.23 -23.17 -1.94
CA PRO A 68 22.78 -23.81 -0.74
C PRO A 68 24.14 -23.26 -0.26
N HIS A 69 24.63 -22.13 -0.79
CA HIS A 69 25.89 -21.54 -0.31
C HIS A 69 25.84 -21.25 1.20
N ALA A 70 26.97 -21.40 1.91
CA ALA A 70 27.05 -21.28 3.37
C ALA A 70 26.57 -19.92 3.93
N PHE A 71 26.73 -18.83 3.17
CA PHE A 71 26.22 -17.51 3.54
C PHE A 71 24.68 -17.40 3.46
N ALA A 72 24.02 -18.28 2.72
CA ALA A 72 22.57 -18.38 2.59
C ALA A 72 21.86 -17.03 2.36
N VAL A 73 22.38 -16.21 1.44
CA VAL A 73 21.87 -14.85 1.20
C VAL A 73 20.48 -14.92 0.57
N ALA A 74 19.47 -14.40 1.28
CA ALA A 74 18.08 -14.31 0.87
C ALA A 74 17.54 -12.89 1.09
N LEU A 75 18.25 -11.90 0.54
CA LEU A 75 18.05 -10.49 0.86
C LEU A 75 16.60 -10.00 0.67
N PRO A 76 15.87 -10.39 -0.39
CA PRO A 76 14.47 -9.99 -0.53
C PRO A 76 13.59 -10.40 0.65
N ALA A 77 13.81 -11.58 1.22
CA ALA A 77 13.07 -12.08 2.38
C ALA A 77 13.50 -11.36 3.66
N ALA A 78 14.81 -11.15 3.87
CA ALA A 78 15.33 -10.41 5.03
C ALA A 78 14.78 -8.97 5.07
N LEU A 79 14.82 -8.24 3.95
CA LEU A 79 14.28 -6.88 3.88
C LEU A 79 12.75 -6.85 3.96
N ALA A 80 12.04 -7.90 3.52
CA ALA A 80 10.60 -7.99 3.72
C ALA A 80 10.24 -8.07 5.22
N ARG A 81 11.01 -8.82 6.01
CA ARG A 81 10.84 -8.89 7.48
C ARG A 81 11.10 -7.54 8.14
N VAL A 82 12.20 -6.87 7.80
CA VAL A 82 12.51 -5.52 8.33
C VAL A 82 11.41 -4.51 7.97
N ARG A 83 10.79 -4.65 6.79
CA ARG A 83 9.68 -3.80 6.38
C ARG A 83 8.45 -3.98 7.26
N VAL A 84 8.03 -5.22 7.49
CA VAL A 84 6.91 -5.52 8.38
C VAL A 84 7.21 -5.08 9.82
N LEU A 85 8.44 -5.29 10.28
CA LEU A 85 8.93 -4.75 11.55
C LEU A 85 8.80 -3.23 11.61
N SER A 86 9.18 -2.52 10.53
CA SER A 86 9.04 -1.06 10.44
C SER A 86 7.60 -0.62 10.69
N TRP A 87 6.64 -1.24 10.00
CA TRP A 87 5.22 -0.89 10.15
C TRP A 87 4.77 -1.06 11.60
N ARG A 88 5.03 -2.22 12.19
CA ARG A 88 4.67 -2.52 13.58
C ARG A 88 5.30 -1.55 14.56
N ARG A 89 6.59 -1.26 14.42
CA ARG A 89 7.35 -0.37 15.31
C ARG A 89 6.81 1.05 15.31
N PHE A 90 6.51 1.60 14.13
CA PHE A 90 6.13 3.01 14.00
C PHE A 90 4.63 3.26 14.17
N VAL A 91 3.78 2.29 13.86
CA VAL A 91 2.35 2.32 14.20
C VAL A 91 2.17 2.17 15.71
N GLY A 92 2.94 1.28 16.36
CA GLY A 92 2.93 1.12 17.81
C GLY A 92 1.65 0.50 18.39
N LEU A 93 0.78 -0.05 17.53
CA LEU A 93 -0.41 -0.79 17.95
C LEU A 93 -0.13 -2.30 17.89
N ARG A 94 -0.72 -3.03 18.84
CA ARG A 94 -0.70 -4.50 18.82
C ARG A 94 -1.72 -5.00 17.77
N PRO A 95 -1.41 -6.06 17.02
CA PRO A 95 -2.37 -6.66 16.10
C PRO A 95 -3.59 -7.20 16.87
N SER A 96 -4.73 -7.27 16.20
CA SER A 96 -5.96 -7.84 16.77
C SER A 96 -5.77 -9.32 17.15
N PRO A 97 -6.48 -9.83 18.17
CA PRO A 97 -6.40 -11.24 18.58
C PRO A 97 -6.73 -12.23 17.45
N GLY A 98 -7.69 -11.89 16.58
CA GLY A 98 -8.08 -12.69 15.41
C GLY A 98 -7.19 -12.52 14.17
N GLY A 99 -6.08 -11.78 14.30
CA GLY A 99 -5.20 -11.44 13.19
C GLY A 99 -5.84 -10.50 12.16
N LEU A 100 -5.04 -10.10 11.18
CA LEU A 100 -5.43 -9.11 10.17
C LEU A 100 -6.61 -9.58 9.30
N ALA A 101 -6.62 -10.86 8.91
CA ALA A 101 -7.69 -11.43 8.09
C ALA A 101 -9.02 -11.51 8.86
N GLY A 102 -8.98 -11.90 10.14
CA GLY A 102 -10.16 -11.91 11.01
C GLY A 102 -10.73 -10.51 11.23
N LEU A 103 -9.86 -9.50 11.44
CA LEU A 103 -10.27 -8.09 11.52
C LEU A 103 -10.94 -7.62 10.23
N ALA A 104 -10.34 -7.94 9.07
CA ALA A 104 -10.90 -7.58 7.77
C ALA A 104 -12.28 -8.20 7.54
N LEU A 105 -12.44 -9.48 7.85
CA LEU A 105 -13.70 -10.19 7.70
C LEU A 105 -14.77 -9.65 8.67
N ALA A 106 -14.42 -9.46 9.94
CA ALA A 106 -15.33 -8.91 10.94
C ALA A 106 -15.82 -7.51 10.55
N ALA A 107 -14.92 -6.62 10.11
CA ALA A 107 -15.28 -5.29 9.64
C ALA A 107 -16.14 -5.32 8.36
N THR A 108 -15.86 -6.26 7.45
CA THR A 108 -16.63 -6.45 6.21
C THR A 108 -18.08 -6.85 6.51
N LEU A 109 -18.27 -7.75 7.48
CA LEU A 109 -19.59 -8.28 7.83
C LEU A 109 -20.35 -7.43 8.85
N LEU A 110 -19.67 -6.51 9.54
CA LEU A 110 -20.29 -5.67 10.57
C LEU A 110 -21.46 -4.86 10.04
N VAL A 111 -21.27 -4.10 8.95
CA VAL A 111 -22.32 -3.21 8.41
C VAL A 111 -23.51 -4.02 7.85
N PRO A 112 -23.31 -5.10 7.07
CA PRO A 112 -24.39 -6.01 6.68
C PRO A 112 -25.15 -6.59 7.87
N LEU A 113 -24.44 -7.05 8.91
CA LEU A 113 -25.06 -7.62 10.10
C LEU A 113 -25.93 -6.57 10.82
N LEU A 114 -25.40 -5.36 11.03
CA LEU A 114 -26.16 -4.26 11.62
C LEU A 114 -27.36 -3.87 10.76
N ALA A 115 -27.24 -3.87 9.43
CA ALA A 115 -28.36 -3.59 8.55
C ALA A 115 -29.49 -4.62 8.71
N VAL A 116 -29.16 -5.91 8.76
CA VAL A 116 -30.15 -6.99 8.99
C VAL A 116 -30.80 -6.90 10.37
N LEU A 117 -30.06 -6.48 11.39
CA LEU A 117 -30.57 -6.40 12.77
C LEU A 117 -31.38 -5.13 13.05
N LEU A 118 -31.06 -4.01 12.41
CA LEU A 118 -31.58 -2.69 12.77
C LEU A 118 -32.54 -2.11 11.72
N VAL A 119 -32.53 -2.60 10.48
CA VAL A 119 -33.39 -2.08 9.40
C VAL A 119 -34.51 -3.08 9.14
N PRO A 120 -35.80 -2.66 9.13
CA PRO A 120 -36.92 -3.53 8.78
C PRO A 120 -36.71 -4.19 7.42
N ALA A 121 -37.06 -5.48 7.30
CA ALA A 121 -36.83 -6.27 6.09
C ALA A 121 -37.53 -5.66 4.86
N GLU A 122 -38.71 -5.08 5.06
CA GLU A 122 -39.52 -4.39 4.05
C GLU A 122 -38.79 -3.16 3.50
N THR A 123 -37.95 -2.51 4.32
CA THR A 123 -37.13 -1.38 3.90
C THR A 123 -35.81 -1.85 3.29
N LEU A 124 -35.16 -2.84 3.90
CA LEU A 124 -33.86 -3.34 3.48
C LEU A 124 -33.88 -4.01 2.10
N PHE A 125 -34.96 -4.74 1.80
CA PHE A 125 -35.18 -5.44 0.52
C PHE A 125 -36.20 -4.74 -0.39
N ALA A 126 -36.62 -3.51 -0.07
CA ALA A 126 -37.43 -2.70 -0.98
C ALA A 126 -36.61 -2.20 -2.19
N THR A 127 -37.32 -1.94 -3.28
CA THR A 127 -36.75 -1.23 -4.42
C THR A 127 -36.82 0.28 -4.17
N HIS A 128 -35.68 0.91 -3.98
CA HIS A 128 -35.57 2.36 -3.80
C HIS A 128 -35.07 3.00 -5.09
N ARG A 129 -35.79 4.02 -5.60
CA ARG A 129 -35.43 4.73 -6.84
C ARG A 129 -35.34 6.23 -6.60
N GLY A 130 -34.49 6.88 -7.39
CA GLY A 130 -34.36 8.33 -7.38
C GLY A 130 -33.44 8.89 -6.29
N PRO A 131 -33.28 10.23 -6.25
CA PRO A 131 -32.34 10.90 -5.36
C PRO A 131 -32.65 10.65 -3.88
N GLY A 132 -31.66 10.18 -3.13
CA GLY A 132 -31.78 9.87 -1.71
C GLY A 132 -32.10 8.40 -1.39
N ALA A 133 -32.21 7.53 -2.39
CA ALA A 133 -32.53 6.10 -2.21
C ALA A 133 -31.63 5.39 -1.16
N PHE A 134 -30.33 5.69 -1.14
CA PHE A 134 -29.41 5.11 -0.15
C PHE A 134 -29.73 5.51 1.29
N HIS A 135 -30.26 6.74 1.47
CA HIS A 135 -30.59 7.27 2.79
C HIS A 135 -31.87 6.69 3.39
N ALA A 136 -32.69 6.02 2.56
CA ALA A 136 -33.86 5.29 3.05
C ALA A 136 -33.47 4.03 3.82
N VAL A 137 -32.31 3.42 3.49
CA VAL A 137 -31.79 2.23 4.17
C VAL A 137 -30.81 2.61 5.28
N ILE A 138 -29.86 3.50 4.99
CA ILE A 138 -28.84 3.93 5.95
C ILE A 138 -28.95 5.45 6.14
N PRO A 139 -29.38 5.93 7.31
CA PRO A 139 -29.54 7.36 7.55
C PRO A 139 -28.28 8.15 7.23
N ARG A 140 -28.47 9.37 6.69
CA ARG A 140 -27.37 10.25 6.28
C ARG A 140 -26.32 10.43 7.37
N ASP A 141 -26.75 10.73 8.59
CA ASP A 141 -25.83 11.04 9.68
C ASP A 141 -24.99 9.82 10.06
N ALA A 142 -25.59 8.62 10.04
CA ALA A 142 -24.86 7.38 10.24
C ALA A 142 -23.81 7.15 9.15
N MET A 143 -24.14 7.43 7.88
CA MET A 143 -23.19 7.29 6.77
C MET A 143 -22.05 8.33 6.85
N VAL A 144 -22.35 9.59 7.15
CA VAL A 144 -21.35 10.67 7.23
C VAL A 144 -20.43 10.49 8.43
N TRP A 145 -20.99 10.35 9.63
CA TRP A 145 -20.18 10.20 10.85
C TRP A 145 -19.47 8.85 10.90
N GLY A 146 -20.12 7.78 10.43
CA GLY A 146 -19.50 6.47 10.28
C GLY A 146 -18.30 6.52 9.33
N ALA A 147 -18.43 7.15 8.16
CA ALA A 147 -17.34 7.32 7.22
C ALA A 147 -16.21 8.21 7.80
N ALA A 148 -16.56 9.34 8.44
CA ALA A 148 -15.59 10.23 9.05
C ALA A 148 -14.75 9.50 10.11
N LEU A 149 -15.38 8.75 11.01
CA LEU A 149 -14.69 7.96 12.03
C LEU A 149 -13.84 6.85 11.42
N ALA A 150 -14.40 6.11 10.44
CA ALA A 150 -13.71 5.02 9.77
C ALA A 150 -12.46 5.48 9.02
N ILE A 151 -12.45 6.71 8.50
CA ILE A 151 -11.33 7.27 7.73
C ILE A 151 -10.34 7.97 8.65
N LEU A 152 -10.80 8.95 9.44
CA LEU A 152 -9.92 9.85 10.18
C LEU A 152 -9.09 9.13 11.24
N GLY A 153 -9.66 8.14 11.94
CA GLY A 153 -8.94 7.38 12.95
C GLY A 153 -7.72 6.64 12.37
N PRO A 154 -7.92 5.68 11.45
CA PRO A 154 -6.82 4.94 10.84
C PRO A 154 -5.83 5.81 10.05
N VAL A 155 -6.31 6.81 9.29
CA VAL A 155 -5.44 7.73 8.55
C VAL A 155 -4.60 8.58 9.49
N GLY A 156 -5.17 9.06 10.60
CA GLY A 156 -4.43 9.78 11.65
C GLY A 156 -3.31 8.94 12.24
N TRP A 157 -3.57 7.65 12.49
CA TRP A 157 -2.54 6.71 12.97
C TRP A 157 -1.41 6.51 11.97
N VAL A 158 -1.75 6.41 10.68
CA VAL A 158 -0.75 6.32 9.62
C VAL A 158 0.06 7.60 9.50
N ALA A 159 -0.55 8.78 9.62
CA ALA A 159 0.16 10.05 9.64
C ALA A 159 1.17 10.12 10.80
N VAL A 160 0.77 9.72 12.02
CA VAL A 160 1.69 9.63 13.16
C VAL A 160 2.82 8.63 12.89
N ALA A 161 2.51 7.45 12.36
CA ALA A 161 3.51 6.45 12.01
C ALA A 161 4.50 6.95 10.94
N MET A 162 4.02 7.70 9.94
CA MET A 162 4.83 8.35 8.92
C MET A 162 5.80 9.37 9.52
N VAL A 163 5.33 10.22 10.43
CA VAL A 163 6.20 11.20 11.11
C VAL A 163 7.28 10.50 11.93
N ARG A 164 6.92 9.45 12.68
CA ARG A 164 7.87 8.68 13.48
C ARG A 164 8.89 7.95 12.60
N PHE A 165 8.44 7.34 11.49
CA PHE A 165 9.32 6.68 10.53
C PHE A 165 10.26 7.68 9.87
N TRP A 166 9.75 8.83 9.41
CA TRP A 166 10.55 9.90 8.82
C TRP A 166 11.64 10.38 9.78
N ARG A 167 11.31 10.64 11.06
CA ARG A 167 12.31 11.02 12.07
C ARG A 167 13.39 9.96 12.27
N ALA A 168 13.06 8.68 12.09
CA ALA A 168 14.02 7.59 12.25
C ALA A 168 14.96 7.44 11.04
N ILE A 169 14.48 7.62 9.81
CA ILE A 169 15.29 7.46 8.58
C ILE A 169 15.87 8.78 8.04
N GLY A 170 15.34 9.90 8.53
CA GLY A 170 15.47 11.24 7.98
C GLY A 170 16.18 12.22 8.91
N ALA A 171 16.93 11.73 9.90
CA ALA A 171 17.72 12.60 10.77
C ALA A 171 18.56 13.55 9.89
N ASP A 172 18.47 14.85 10.21
CA ASP A 172 19.27 15.95 9.64
C ASP A 172 18.90 16.50 8.24
N THR A 173 17.66 16.31 7.75
CA THR A 173 17.20 16.98 6.50
C THR A 173 16.48 18.30 6.76
N SER A 174 16.90 19.39 6.08
CA SER A 174 16.22 20.69 6.12
C SER A 174 14.97 20.74 5.24
N GLY A 175 14.03 21.63 5.58
CA GLY A 175 12.81 21.87 4.78
C GLY A 175 13.06 22.18 3.30
N PRO A 176 14.03 23.06 2.95
CA PRO A 176 14.39 23.33 1.56
C PRO A 176 14.90 22.11 0.79
N GLN A 177 15.70 21.23 1.43
CA GLN A 177 16.15 19.97 0.80
C GLN A 177 14.97 19.06 0.49
N VAL A 178 14.02 18.94 1.41
CA VAL A 178 12.81 18.16 1.20
C VAL A 178 12.02 18.71 0.01
N ALA A 179 11.75 20.02 -0.01
CA ALA A 179 10.98 20.67 -1.07
C ALA A 179 11.63 20.44 -2.46
N ALA A 180 12.96 20.56 -2.56
CA ALA A 180 13.69 20.32 -3.80
C ALA A 180 13.61 18.85 -4.28
N ALA A 181 13.51 17.88 -3.36
CA ALA A 181 13.47 16.46 -3.68
C ALA A 181 12.06 15.92 -4.03
N VAL A 182 11.00 16.60 -3.60
CA VAL A 182 9.60 16.20 -3.81
C VAL A 182 9.26 15.89 -5.28
N PRO A 183 9.58 16.74 -6.28
CA PRO A 183 9.25 16.45 -7.67
C PRO A 183 9.87 15.15 -8.20
N LEU A 184 11.12 14.87 -7.80
CA LEU A 184 11.82 13.65 -8.19
C LEU A 184 11.20 12.42 -7.52
N ALA A 185 10.88 12.52 -6.23
CA ALA A 185 10.22 11.44 -5.49
C ALA A 185 8.81 11.15 -6.04
N LEU A 186 8.03 12.19 -6.34
CA LEU A 186 6.71 12.06 -6.97
C LEU A 186 6.80 11.38 -8.34
N ARG A 187 7.77 11.77 -9.17
CA ARG A 187 8.00 11.09 -10.46
C ARG A 187 8.31 9.61 -10.27
N ASP A 188 9.17 9.26 -9.32
CA ASP A 188 9.51 7.86 -9.03
C ASP A 188 8.30 7.05 -8.56
N ILE A 189 7.44 7.65 -7.71
CA ILE A 189 6.19 7.06 -7.23
C ILE A 189 5.20 6.86 -8.37
N VAL A 190 4.88 7.92 -9.13
CA VAL A 190 3.84 7.88 -10.17
C VAL A 190 4.24 7.01 -11.35
N THR A 191 5.52 6.97 -11.72
CA THR A 191 6.00 6.09 -12.80
C THR A 191 6.25 4.66 -12.35
N LEU A 192 6.24 4.41 -11.03
CA LEU A 192 6.68 3.18 -10.41
C LEU A 192 8.05 2.74 -10.95
N ARG A 193 8.99 3.69 -11.11
CA ARG A 193 10.30 3.45 -11.74
C ARG A 193 11.00 2.27 -11.08
N ASN A 194 10.98 2.20 -9.76
CA ASN A 194 11.67 1.15 -9.02
C ASN A 194 11.05 -0.26 -9.17
N LEU A 195 9.84 -0.38 -9.74
CA LEU A 195 9.27 -1.68 -10.18
C LEU A 195 9.78 -2.12 -11.55
N SER A 196 10.63 -1.34 -12.23
CA SER A 196 11.33 -1.80 -13.45
C SER A 196 12.57 -2.64 -13.15
N GLY A 197 12.95 -2.82 -11.88
CA GLY A 197 14.14 -3.61 -11.51
C GLY A 197 15.42 -3.16 -12.21
N GLY A 198 15.62 -1.85 -12.35
CA GLY A 198 16.78 -1.28 -13.04
C GLY A 198 16.63 -1.17 -14.55
N GLY A 199 15.49 -1.60 -15.11
CA GLY A 199 15.16 -1.50 -16.54
C GLY A 199 14.64 -2.81 -17.11
N ALA A 200 15.23 -3.94 -16.72
CA ALA A 200 14.91 -5.27 -17.26
C ALA A 200 13.53 -5.81 -16.84
N GLY A 201 12.92 -5.25 -15.80
CA GLY A 201 11.74 -5.79 -15.14
C GLY A 201 12.08 -6.53 -13.85
N CYS A 202 11.15 -7.35 -13.37
CA CYS A 202 11.30 -8.10 -12.14
C CYS A 202 11.21 -9.60 -12.36
N ASN A 203 11.95 -10.35 -11.54
CA ASN A 203 12.00 -11.80 -11.56
C ASN A 203 10.94 -12.41 -10.62
N ASP A 204 9.70 -12.49 -11.08
CA ASP A 204 8.60 -12.98 -10.24
C ASP A 204 8.63 -14.52 -10.08
N ARG A 205 8.76 -15.27 -11.18
CA ARG A 205 8.66 -16.75 -11.22
C ARG A 205 10.01 -17.46 -11.34
N ASP A 206 10.90 -16.92 -12.13
CA ASP A 206 12.19 -17.52 -12.49
C ASP A 206 13.19 -16.40 -12.85
N ASP A 207 14.31 -16.76 -13.48
CA ASP A 207 15.37 -15.85 -13.90
C ASP A 207 14.96 -14.93 -15.07
N ALA A 208 13.77 -15.13 -15.65
CA ALA A 208 13.22 -14.21 -16.65
C ALA A 208 12.65 -12.94 -16.00
N ALA A 209 13.17 -11.78 -16.43
CA ALA A 209 12.68 -10.49 -15.99
C ALA A 209 11.42 -10.08 -16.77
N SER A 210 10.40 -9.56 -16.06
CA SER A 210 9.14 -9.13 -16.66
C SER A 210 8.65 -7.78 -16.12
N GLY A 211 8.06 -6.97 -17.01
CA GLY A 211 7.36 -5.73 -16.65
C GLY A 211 5.92 -5.95 -16.14
N ALA A 212 5.45 -7.20 -16.05
CA ALA A 212 4.06 -7.51 -15.70
C ALA A 212 3.64 -6.96 -14.34
N ARG A 213 4.47 -7.13 -13.30
CA ARG A 213 4.15 -6.61 -11.96
C ARG A 213 4.02 -5.10 -11.94
N ARG A 214 4.84 -4.37 -12.71
CA ARG A 214 4.74 -2.90 -12.84
C ARG A 214 3.43 -2.47 -13.47
N ARG A 215 3.02 -3.12 -14.58
CA ARG A 215 1.73 -2.84 -15.24
C ARG A 215 0.54 -3.15 -14.33
N ALA A 216 0.56 -4.30 -13.67
CA ALA A 216 -0.49 -4.69 -12.74
C ALA A 216 -0.59 -3.73 -11.53
N HIS A 217 0.56 -3.26 -11.00
CA HIS A 217 0.55 -2.23 -9.96
C HIS A 217 0.05 -0.87 -10.47
N HIS A 218 0.30 -0.48 -11.72
CA HIS A 218 -0.28 0.75 -12.28
C HIS A 218 -1.81 0.70 -12.32
N LEU A 219 -2.37 -0.44 -12.70
CA LEU A 219 -3.82 -0.66 -12.66
C LEU A 219 -4.37 -0.52 -11.24
N VAL A 220 -3.69 -1.09 -10.23
CA VAL A 220 -4.08 -0.93 -8.82
C VAL A 220 -3.92 0.51 -8.35
N LEU A 221 -2.78 1.16 -8.61
CA LEU A 221 -2.49 2.52 -8.16
C LEU A 221 -3.50 3.51 -8.74
N TRP A 222 -3.62 3.55 -10.07
CA TRP A 222 -4.54 4.47 -10.73
C TRP A 222 -5.99 4.10 -10.51
N GLY A 223 -6.33 2.81 -10.47
CA GLY A 223 -7.66 2.34 -10.11
C GLY A 223 -8.07 2.84 -8.73
N PHE A 224 -7.21 2.65 -7.73
CA PHE A 224 -7.43 3.15 -6.38
C PHE A 224 -7.57 4.69 -6.33
N LEU A 225 -6.65 5.43 -6.96
CA LEU A 225 -6.72 6.90 -6.99
C LEU A 225 -8.00 7.41 -7.67
N LEU A 226 -8.45 6.76 -8.74
CA LEU A 226 -9.72 7.09 -9.39
C LEU A 226 -10.92 6.80 -8.49
N THR A 227 -10.91 5.72 -7.71
CA THR A 227 -11.98 5.46 -6.72
C THR A 227 -12.02 6.51 -5.62
N VAL A 228 -10.86 6.96 -5.11
CA VAL A 228 -10.78 8.07 -4.15
C VAL A 228 -11.28 9.37 -4.79
N ALA A 229 -10.89 9.66 -6.02
CA ALA A 229 -11.37 10.83 -6.76
C ALA A 229 -12.90 10.77 -6.96
N ALA A 230 -13.47 9.59 -7.17
CA ALA A 230 -14.92 9.38 -7.22
C ALA A 230 -15.60 9.73 -5.89
N THR A 231 -15.04 9.29 -4.75
CA THR A 231 -15.56 9.64 -3.42
C THR A 231 -15.50 11.15 -3.16
N LEU A 232 -14.39 11.79 -3.52
CA LEU A 232 -14.23 13.25 -3.40
C LEU A 232 -15.21 14.00 -4.31
N ALA A 233 -15.37 13.54 -5.56
CA ALA A 233 -16.33 14.09 -6.49
C ALA A 233 -17.78 13.92 -6.01
N ALA A 234 -18.12 12.79 -5.38
CA ALA A 234 -19.43 12.57 -4.78
C ALA A 234 -19.68 13.54 -3.62
N ALA A 235 -18.70 13.70 -2.72
CA ALA A 235 -18.78 14.67 -1.64
C ALA A 235 -18.94 16.10 -2.17
N GLY A 236 -18.16 16.49 -3.17
CA GLY A 236 -18.28 17.80 -3.84
C GLY A 236 -19.64 17.99 -4.51
N ALA A 237 -20.10 17.02 -5.30
CA ALA A 237 -21.41 17.07 -5.94
C ALA A 237 -22.55 17.19 -4.92
N HIS A 238 -22.39 16.56 -3.74
CA HIS A 238 -23.36 16.67 -2.68
C HIS A 238 -23.37 18.03 -1.99
N HIS A 239 -22.22 18.50 -1.54
CA HIS A 239 -22.11 19.72 -0.74
C HIS A 239 -22.13 21.02 -1.55
N LEU A 240 -21.63 20.98 -2.79
CA LEU A 240 -21.52 22.17 -3.65
C LEU A 240 -22.67 22.28 -4.65
N LEU A 241 -23.18 21.14 -5.14
CA LEU A 241 -24.21 21.11 -6.19
C LEU A 241 -25.57 20.58 -5.70
N GLY A 242 -25.69 20.22 -4.41
CA GLY A 242 -26.93 19.71 -3.82
C GLY A 242 -27.38 18.35 -4.35
N MET A 243 -26.56 17.65 -5.14
CA MET A 243 -26.92 16.37 -5.76
C MET A 243 -26.97 15.26 -4.70
N ARG A 244 -28.04 14.47 -4.69
CA ARG A 244 -28.20 13.35 -3.76
C ARG A 244 -27.95 12.03 -4.50
N ALA A 245 -27.12 11.17 -3.92
CA ALA A 245 -26.92 9.81 -4.42
C ALA A 245 -28.26 9.03 -4.41
N PRO A 246 -28.50 8.11 -5.35
CA PRO A 246 -27.61 7.64 -6.40
C PRO A 246 -27.42 8.67 -7.55
N TYR A 247 -26.18 8.81 -8.04
CA TYR A 247 -25.86 9.77 -9.11
C TYR A 247 -26.16 9.20 -10.51
N PRO A 248 -26.47 10.07 -11.50
CA PRO A 248 -26.65 9.66 -12.90
C PRO A 248 -25.46 8.88 -13.45
N TRP A 249 -25.69 8.01 -14.43
CA TRP A 249 -24.63 7.20 -15.07
C TRP A 249 -23.52 8.07 -15.67
N ILE A 250 -23.89 9.18 -16.31
CA ILE A 250 -22.95 10.15 -16.86
C ILE A 250 -22.74 11.26 -15.83
N SER A 251 -22.01 10.95 -14.77
CA SER A 251 -21.59 11.91 -13.75
C SER A 251 -20.16 11.64 -13.33
N ALA A 252 -19.45 12.67 -12.87
CA ALA A 252 -18.05 12.52 -12.45
C ALA A 252 -17.85 11.40 -11.39
N PRO A 253 -18.69 11.28 -10.34
CA PRO A 253 -18.54 10.19 -9.36
C PRO A 253 -18.69 8.80 -9.99
N VAL A 254 -19.65 8.61 -10.91
CA VAL A 254 -19.89 7.30 -11.52
C VAL A 254 -18.82 6.95 -12.55
N LEU A 255 -18.39 7.88 -13.40
CA LEU A 255 -17.37 7.62 -14.41
C LEU A 255 -16.00 7.33 -13.79
N LEU A 256 -15.59 8.13 -12.80
CA LEU A 256 -14.35 7.91 -12.05
C LEU A 256 -14.42 6.60 -11.25
N GLY A 257 -15.54 6.34 -10.59
CA GLY A 257 -15.74 5.14 -9.77
C GLY A 257 -15.77 3.86 -10.60
N THR A 258 -16.42 3.88 -11.77
CA THR A 258 -16.49 2.73 -12.67
C THR A 258 -15.14 2.42 -13.27
N THR A 259 -14.48 3.44 -13.85
CA THR A 259 -13.14 3.27 -14.46
C THR A 259 -12.13 2.82 -13.40
N GLY A 260 -12.16 3.46 -12.22
CA GLY A 260 -11.30 3.12 -11.09
C GLY A 260 -11.54 1.71 -10.57
N GLY A 261 -12.80 1.31 -10.37
CA GLY A 261 -13.19 -0.01 -9.90
C GLY A 261 -12.78 -1.13 -10.86
N VAL A 262 -13.01 -0.95 -12.18
CA VAL A 262 -12.61 -1.92 -13.20
C VAL A 262 -11.09 -2.06 -13.27
N ALA A 263 -10.36 -0.94 -13.30
CA ALA A 263 -8.90 -0.95 -13.30
C ALA A 263 -8.32 -1.61 -12.03
N LEU A 264 -8.86 -1.26 -10.86
CA LEU A 264 -8.44 -1.83 -9.58
C LEU A 264 -8.67 -3.34 -9.54
N LEU A 265 -9.85 -3.81 -9.97
CA LEU A 265 -10.18 -5.24 -9.98
C LEU A 265 -9.28 -6.03 -10.94
N ALA A 266 -9.05 -5.51 -12.16
CA ALA A 266 -8.13 -6.11 -13.12
C ALA A 266 -6.69 -6.15 -12.58
N GLY A 267 -6.24 -5.07 -11.94
CA GLY A 267 -4.93 -4.99 -11.31
C GLY A 267 -4.75 -5.99 -10.15
N VAL A 268 -5.76 -6.10 -9.27
CA VAL A 268 -5.78 -7.07 -8.16
C VAL A 268 -5.73 -8.50 -8.70
N ALA A 269 -6.55 -8.84 -9.69
CA ALA A 269 -6.55 -10.17 -10.31
C ALA A 269 -5.19 -10.50 -10.95
N ALA A 270 -4.59 -9.55 -11.68
CA ALA A 270 -3.27 -9.71 -12.28
C ALA A 270 -2.17 -9.92 -11.22
N LEU A 271 -2.19 -9.15 -10.12
CA LEU A 271 -1.22 -9.32 -9.03
C LEU A 271 -1.42 -10.63 -8.26
N ALA A 272 -2.66 -11.04 -8.02
CA ALA A 272 -2.98 -12.32 -7.41
C ALA A 272 -2.44 -13.48 -8.26
N TRP A 273 -2.64 -13.41 -9.58
CA TRP A 273 -2.12 -14.40 -10.52
C TRP A 273 -0.59 -14.46 -10.54
N ILE A 274 0.08 -13.30 -10.65
CA ILE A 274 1.54 -13.22 -10.60
C ILE A 274 2.04 -13.81 -9.29
N LYS A 275 1.44 -13.43 -8.16
CA LYS A 275 1.84 -13.90 -6.83
C LYS A 275 1.65 -15.41 -6.67
N HIS A 276 0.55 -15.97 -7.16
CA HIS A 276 0.28 -17.40 -7.07
C HIS A 276 1.32 -18.24 -7.82
N ARG A 277 1.90 -17.70 -8.89
CA ARG A 277 2.92 -18.36 -9.73
C ARG A 277 4.36 -17.96 -9.39
N ALA A 278 4.55 -17.11 -8.39
CA ALA A 278 5.84 -16.56 -8.06
C ALA A 278 6.73 -17.61 -7.36
N ASP A 279 8.05 -17.54 -7.57
CA ASP A 279 8.99 -18.38 -6.83
C ASP A 279 8.82 -18.14 -5.32
N PRO A 280 8.54 -19.18 -4.52
CA PRO A 280 8.41 -19.03 -3.07
C PRO A 280 9.76 -18.84 -2.36
N ALA A 281 10.89 -19.24 -2.97
CA ALA A 281 12.18 -19.25 -2.30
C ALA A 281 12.66 -17.87 -1.79
N PRO A 282 12.51 -16.75 -2.52
CA PRO A 282 12.89 -15.42 -2.04
C PRO A 282 11.80 -14.74 -1.17
N GLU A 283 10.71 -15.43 -0.83
CA GLU A 283 9.63 -14.87 -0.01
C GLU A 283 9.90 -15.02 1.50
N ALA A 284 9.30 -14.12 2.29
CA ALA A 284 9.10 -14.32 3.72
C ALA A 284 7.68 -14.87 3.95
N PRO A 285 7.50 -16.18 4.18
CA PRO A 285 6.18 -16.83 4.22
C PRO A 285 5.22 -16.19 5.23
N GLU A 286 5.72 -15.74 6.37
CA GLU A 286 4.96 -15.09 7.44
C GLU A 286 4.27 -13.78 7.01
N THR A 287 4.72 -13.15 5.92
CA THR A 287 4.10 -11.91 5.40
C THR A 287 2.90 -12.20 4.49
N ARG A 288 2.75 -13.43 3.98
CA ARG A 288 1.78 -13.80 2.94
C ARG A 288 0.35 -13.45 3.30
N THR A 289 -0.05 -13.70 4.55
CA THR A 289 -1.40 -13.41 5.02
C THR A 289 -1.74 -11.93 4.82
N ALA A 290 -0.84 -11.02 5.21
CA ALA A 290 -1.07 -9.59 5.04
C ALA A 290 -1.13 -9.14 3.58
N GLU A 291 -0.42 -9.85 2.69
CA GLU A 291 -0.47 -9.55 1.26
C GLU A 291 -1.79 -9.98 0.62
N TRP A 292 -2.25 -11.19 0.94
CA TRP A 292 -3.51 -11.74 0.43
C TRP A 292 -4.72 -11.04 1.03
N THR A 293 -4.70 -10.68 2.31
CA THR A 293 -5.78 -9.89 2.93
C THR A 293 -5.96 -8.56 2.21
N LEU A 294 -4.86 -7.84 1.88
CA LEU A 294 -4.97 -6.57 1.16
C LEU A 294 -5.58 -6.77 -0.25
N LEU A 295 -5.13 -7.77 -1.00
CA LEU A 295 -5.68 -8.06 -2.32
C LEU A 295 -7.16 -8.44 -2.25
N ALA A 296 -7.55 -9.27 -1.27
CA ALA A 296 -8.94 -9.66 -1.07
C ALA A 296 -9.83 -8.46 -0.71
N VAL A 297 -9.40 -7.59 0.22
CA VAL A 297 -10.18 -6.41 0.62
C VAL A 297 -10.31 -5.40 -0.52
N LEU A 298 -9.23 -5.12 -1.26
CA LEU A 298 -9.29 -4.22 -2.43
C LEU A 298 -10.18 -4.79 -3.53
N GLY A 299 -10.05 -6.08 -3.84
CA GLY A 299 -10.88 -6.77 -4.82
C GLY A 299 -12.36 -6.77 -4.42
N ALA A 300 -12.65 -7.06 -3.14
CA ALA A 300 -14.01 -7.06 -2.60
C ALA A 300 -14.63 -5.65 -2.61
N ALA A 301 -13.87 -4.61 -2.27
CA ALA A 301 -14.35 -3.23 -2.32
C ALA A 301 -14.66 -2.78 -3.77
N ALA A 302 -13.78 -3.11 -4.73
CA ALA A 302 -14.01 -2.80 -6.14
C ALA A 302 -15.21 -3.57 -6.71
N ALA A 303 -15.29 -4.87 -6.45
CA ALA A 303 -16.37 -5.73 -6.93
C ALA A 303 -17.72 -5.35 -6.32
N SER A 304 -17.79 -5.11 -5.01
CA SER A 304 -19.03 -4.69 -4.33
C SER A 304 -19.50 -3.32 -4.80
N GLY A 305 -18.58 -2.38 -5.07
CA GLY A 305 -18.92 -1.05 -5.60
C GLY A 305 -19.51 -1.11 -7.02
N LEU A 306 -18.91 -1.91 -7.90
CA LEU A 306 -19.42 -2.14 -9.26
C LEU A 306 -20.76 -2.90 -9.24
N ALA A 307 -20.89 -3.92 -8.41
CA ALA A 307 -22.14 -4.67 -8.25
C ALA A 307 -23.26 -3.76 -7.72
N LEU A 308 -22.96 -2.93 -6.71
CA LEU A 308 -23.90 -1.93 -6.21
C LEU A 308 -24.32 -0.97 -7.32
N LEU A 309 -23.39 -0.46 -8.14
CA LEU A 309 -23.72 0.43 -9.26
C LEU A 309 -24.72 -0.21 -10.24
N VAL A 310 -24.49 -1.47 -10.63
CA VAL A 310 -25.34 -2.19 -11.58
C VAL A 310 -26.71 -2.52 -10.98
N LEU A 311 -26.76 -2.90 -9.70
CA LEU A 311 -27.97 -3.42 -9.04
C LEU A 311 -28.67 -2.40 -8.15
N ARG A 312 -28.24 -1.12 -8.17
CA ARG A 312 -28.76 -0.06 -7.28
C ARG A 312 -30.25 0.22 -7.40
N GLU A 313 -30.90 -0.17 -8.51
CA GLU A 313 -32.33 0.05 -8.75
C GLU A 313 -33.18 -1.20 -8.48
N THR A 314 -32.62 -2.17 -7.76
CA THR A 314 -33.26 -3.45 -7.39
C THR A 314 -33.39 -3.59 -5.87
N ALA A 315 -34.15 -4.59 -5.43
CA ALA A 315 -34.25 -5.01 -4.02
C ALA A 315 -32.89 -5.36 -3.37
N ALA A 316 -31.85 -5.66 -4.16
CA ALA A 316 -30.53 -5.98 -3.64
C ALA A 316 -29.74 -4.74 -3.16
N MET A 317 -30.19 -3.53 -3.49
CA MET A 317 -29.47 -2.28 -3.22
C MET A 317 -29.09 -2.13 -1.74
N GLY A 318 -30.02 -2.36 -0.81
CA GLY A 318 -29.77 -2.14 0.63
C GLY A 318 -28.64 -3.00 1.17
N MET A 319 -28.67 -4.31 0.86
CA MET A 319 -27.62 -5.25 1.28
C MET A 319 -26.29 -5.02 0.57
N LEU A 320 -26.30 -4.69 -0.73
CA LEU A 320 -25.07 -4.36 -1.47
C LEU A 320 -24.43 -3.08 -0.96
N LEU A 321 -25.23 -2.07 -0.59
CA LEU A 321 -24.75 -0.84 0.04
C LEU A 321 -24.08 -1.16 1.38
N ALA A 322 -24.76 -1.93 2.24
CA ALA A 322 -24.21 -2.32 3.53
C ALA A 322 -22.91 -3.13 3.38
N LEU A 323 -22.87 -4.08 2.43
CA LEU A 323 -21.67 -4.87 2.13
C LEU A 323 -20.53 -3.99 1.62
N HIS A 324 -20.81 -3.07 0.68
CA HIS A 324 -19.80 -2.17 0.16
C HIS A 324 -19.21 -1.29 1.27
N LEU A 325 -20.06 -0.67 2.10
CA LEU A 325 -19.61 0.14 3.24
C LEU A 325 -18.82 -0.68 4.26
N GLY A 326 -19.23 -1.92 4.54
CA GLY A 326 -18.47 -2.86 5.36
C GLY A 326 -17.08 -3.16 4.78
N THR A 327 -16.98 -3.43 3.47
CA THR A 327 -15.68 -3.67 2.81
C THR A 327 -14.78 -2.42 2.83
N VAL A 328 -15.34 -1.23 2.67
CA VAL A 328 -14.60 0.04 2.78
C VAL A 328 -14.12 0.27 4.22
N LEU A 329 -14.97 0.00 5.22
CA LEU A 329 -14.58 0.01 6.63
C LEU A 329 -13.41 -0.95 6.87
N ALA A 330 -13.50 -2.18 6.36
CA ALA A 330 -12.44 -3.18 6.46
C ALA A 330 -11.11 -2.69 5.88
N PHE A 331 -11.13 -1.99 4.74
CA PHE A 331 -9.94 -1.36 4.17
C PHE A 331 -9.29 -0.38 5.13
N PHE A 332 -10.06 0.56 5.70
CA PHE A 332 -9.48 1.57 6.58
C PHE A 332 -9.00 1.01 7.92
N VAL A 333 -9.77 0.15 8.59
CA VAL A 333 -9.37 -0.38 9.90
C VAL A 333 -8.16 -1.32 9.81
N THR A 334 -7.96 -1.98 8.67
CA THR A 334 -6.78 -2.83 8.43
C THR A 334 -5.56 -2.05 7.94
N LEU A 335 -5.74 -0.80 7.50
CA LEU A 335 -4.70 0.06 6.93
C LEU A 335 -3.43 0.14 7.81
N PRO A 336 -3.50 0.44 9.13
CA PRO A 336 -2.30 0.56 9.97
C PRO A 336 -1.60 -0.77 10.27
N PHE A 337 -2.25 -1.91 10.00
CA PHE A 337 -1.74 -3.24 10.34
C PHE A 337 -1.34 -4.07 9.11
N GLY A 338 -1.80 -3.66 7.93
CA GLY A 338 -1.67 -4.43 6.69
C GLY A 338 -0.55 -3.98 5.77
N LYS A 339 -0.45 -4.68 4.63
CA LYS A 339 0.52 -4.35 3.58
C LYS A 339 0.33 -2.94 3.00
N MET A 340 -0.81 -2.29 3.19
CA MET A 340 -1.04 -0.93 2.66
C MET A 340 -0.05 0.10 3.24
N MET A 341 0.48 -0.14 4.44
CA MET A 341 1.56 0.67 5.05
C MET A 341 2.81 0.79 4.18
N HIS A 342 3.02 -0.12 3.23
CA HIS A 342 4.13 -0.02 2.28
C HIS A 342 4.05 1.28 1.46
N ALA A 343 2.87 1.77 1.11
CA ALA A 343 2.72 2.93 0.23
C ALA A 343 3.29 4.22 0.88
N PRO A 344 2.83 4.64 2.08
CA PRO A 344 3.38 5.84 2.72
C PRO A 344 4.84 5.69 3.13
N PHE A 345 5.26 4.53 3.64
CA PHE A 345 6.64 4.35 4.12
C PHE A 345 7.63 4.32 2.95
N ARG A 346 7.25 3.70 1.83
CA ARG A 346 8.04 3.73 0.60
C ARG A 346 8.09 5.12 -0.02
N ALA A 347 7.01 5.89 0.03
CA ALA A 347 7.03 7.28 -0.43
C ALA A 347 8.08 8.10 0.35
N LEU A 348 8.14 7.93 1.68
CA LEU A 348 9.16 8.55 2.51
C LEU A 348 10.59 8.04 2.22
N ALA A 349 10.76 6.73 2.00
CA ALA A 349 12.05 6.17 1.60
C ALA A 349 12.50 6.67 0.22
N LEU A 350 11.59 6.80 -0.76
CA LEU A 350 11.90 7.37 -2.07
C LEU A 350 12.26 8.86 -1.96
N LEU A 351 11.57 9.61 -1.09
CA LEU A 351 11.90 10.99 -0.80
C LEU A 351 13.30 11.13 -0.19
N ARG A 352 13.64 10.30 0.81
CA ARG A 352 15.01 10.30 1.38
C ARG A 352 16.05 9.91 0.32
N ALA A 353 15.77 8.90 -0.51
CA ALA A 353 16.67 8.51 -1.60
C ALA A 353 16.83 9.63 -2.65
N ALA A 354 15.80 10.44 -2.90
CA ALA A 354 15.86 11.59 -3.78
C ALA A 354 16.73 12.71 -3.21
N ILE A 355 16.63 12.99 -1.90
CA ILE A 355 17.50 13.94 -1.19
C ILE A 355 18.96 13.51 -1.30
N ASP A 356 19.26 12.26 -0.94
CA ASP A 356 20.62 11.71 -1.02
C ASP A 356 21.20 11.90 -2.45
N ARG A 357 20.41 11.65 -3.51
CA ARG A 357 20.87 11.82 -4.90
C ARG A 357 21.21 13.27 -5.25
N GLN A 358 20.43 14.23 -4.75
CA GLN A 358 20.67 15.65 -5.01
C GLN A 358 21.93 16.16 -4.34
N GLU A 359 22.24 15.68 -3.13
CA GLU A 359 23.48 16.03 -2.43
C GLU A 359 24.73 15.61 -3.20
N THR A 360 24.67 14.48 -3.91
CA THR A 360 25.78 14.03 -4.79
C THR A 360 25.87 14.83 -6.08
N ALA A 361 24.74 15.33 -6.59
CA ALA A 361 24.70 16.08 -7.84
C ALA A 361 25.10 17.55 -7.66
N ARG A 362 25.07 18.08 -6.43
CA ARG A 362 25.67 19.37 -6.10
C ARG A 362 27.19 19.24 -6.27
N PRO A 363 27.82 19.99 -7.19
CA PRO A 363 29.28 20.05 -7.23
C PRO A 363 29.77 20.46 -5.85
N HIS A 364 30.85 19.85 -5.36
CA HIS A 364 31.58 20.38 -4.20
C HIS A 364 31.82 21.87 -4.47
N ALA A 365 31.08 22.74 -3.76
CA ALA A 365 31.44 24.14 -3.70
C ALA A 365 32.87 24.14 -3.16
N ARG A 366 33.82 24.65 -3.97
CA ARG A 366 35.22 24.79 -3.55
C ARG A 366 35.23 25.40 -2.15
N PRO A 367 36.09 24.92 -1.22
CA PRO A 367 36.32 25.67 -0.01
C PRO A 367 36.68 27.10 -0.42
N GLN A 368 35.92 28.07 0.08
CA GLN A 368 36.40 29.44 0.12
C GLN A 368 37.52 29.41 1.16
N ASP A 369 38.76 29.20 0.70
CA ASP A 369 39.91 29.45 1.55
C ASP A 369 39.95 30.95 1.89
N PRO A 370 40.29 31.29 3.14
CA PRO A 370 40.26 32.66 3.66
C PRO A 370 41.30 33.59 3.03
#